data_AF-A0A350BPZ2-F1
#
_entry.id   AF-A0A350BPZ2-F1
#
_cell.length_a   1.000
_cell.length_b   1.000
_cell.length_c   1.000
_cell.angle_alpha   90.00
_cell.angle_beta   90.00
_cell.angle_gamma   90.00
#
_symmetry.space_group_name_H-M   'P 1'
#
loop_
_entity.id
_entity.type
_entity.pdbx_description
1 polymer ?
#
loop_
_entity_poly.entity_id
_entity_poly.type
_entity_poly.pdbx_seq_one_letter_code
_entity_poly.pdbx_strand_id
1 'polypeptide(L)' 'MTRAEQTRLFEDLAPLQVRMSPKDGETFAALLQRHKDEEELDAHSSERLRQLHSAYKPAKNRQELELLWQKIASGRKDVS' A
#
# COMPACT_ATOMS: atom_id res chain seq x y z
N MET A 1 -8.69 -13.33 -0.52
CA MET A 1 -8.45 -12.35 0.56
C MET A 1 -9.57 -12.54 1.55
N THR A 2 -9.28 -12.65 2.84
CA THR A 2 -10.36 -12.79 3.83
C THR A 2 -11.00 -11.44 4.11
N ARG A 3 -12.23 -11.44 4.62
CA ARG A 3 -12.92 -10.21 5.03
C ARG A 3 -12.13 -9.43 6.09
N ALA A 4 -11.53 -10.14 7.04
CA ALA A 4 -10.69 -9.54 8.07
C ALA A 4 -9.42 -8.89 7.49
N GLU A 5 -8.77 -9.54 6.53
CA GLU A 5 -7.64 -8.94 5.80
C GLU A 5 -8.08 -7.67 5.07
N GLN A 6 -9.22 -7.72 4.38
CA GLN A 6 -9.75 -6.58 3.64
C GLN A 6 -10.03 -5.38 4.56
N THR A 7 -10.70 -5.60 5.69
CA THR A 7 -10.96 -4.56 6.70
C THR A 7 -9.67 -3.92 7.18
N ARG A 8 -8.66 -4.74 7.52
CA ARG A 8 -7.34 -4.24 7.93
C ARG A 8 -6.68 -3.37 6.85
N LEU A 9 -6.74 -3.77 5.58
CA LEU A 9 -6.17 -2.99 4.48
C LEU A 9 -6.90 -1.63 4.32
N PHE A 10 -8.22 -1.59 4.49
CA PHE A 10 -8.98 -0.34 4.44
C PHE A 10 -8.65 0.59 5.62
N GLU A 11 -8.56 0.05 6.84
CA GLU A 11 -8.16 0.80 8.03
C GLU A 11 -6.75 1.39 7.88
N ASP A 12 -5.84 0.62 7.33
CA ASP A 12 -4.46 1.04 7.05
C ASP A 12 -4.38 2.16 6.01
N LEU A 13 -5.24 2.12 5.00
CA LEU A 13 -5.28 3.07 3.88
C LEU A 13 -6.09 4.34 4.17
N ALA A 14 -7.10 4.27 5.05
CA ALA A 14 -7.97 5.39 5.39
C ALA A 14 -7.21 6.68 5.77
N PRO A 15 -6.21 6.66 6.68
CA PRO A 15 -5.46 7.89 7.01
C PRO A 15 -4.55 8.36 5.87
N LEU A 16 -4.23 7.49 4.91
CA LEU A 16 -3.36 7.79 3.77
C LEU A 16 -4.13 8.32 2.56
N GLN A 17 -5.47 8.25 2.58
CA GLN A 17 -6.35 8.71 1.49
C GLN A 17 -6.06 10.16 1.08
N VAL A 18 -5.76 11.04 2.05
CA VAL A 18 -5.44 12.45 1.80
C VAL A 18 -4.16 12.66 0.97
N ARG A 19 -3.30 11.64 0.88
CA ARG A 19 -2.04 11.65 0.10
C ARG A 19 -2.16 10.89 -1.21
N MET A 20 -3.31 10.27 -1.48
CA MET A 20 -3.54 9.52 -2.70
C MET A 20 -3.65 10.45 -3.91
N SER A 21 -3.20 9.96 -5.07
CA SER A 21 -3.56 10.59 -6.33
C SER A 21 -5.08 10.62 -6.50
N PRO A 22 -5.67 11.58 -7.23
CA PRO A 22 -7.12 11.62 -7.45
C PRO A 22 -7.68 10.29 -7.97
N LYS A 23 -7.00 9.68 -8.94
CA LYS A 23 -7.35 8.38 -9.52
C LYS A 23 -7.32 7.24 -8.50
N ASP A 24 -6.30 7.19 -7.65
CA ASP A 24 -6.19 6.16 -6.62
C ASP A 24 -7.20 6.39 -5.49
N GLY A 25 -7.49 7.65 -5.16
CA GLY A 25 -8.52 8.04 -4.19
C GLY A 25 -9.92 7.64 -4.64
N GLU A 26 -10.25 7.84 -5.91
CA GLU A 26 -11.50 7.36 -6.53
C GLU A 26 -11.58 5.82 -6.49
N THR A 27 -10.49 5.15 -6.87
CA THR A 27 -10.40 3.69 -6.82
C THR A 27 -10.61 3.18 -5.39
N PHE A 28 -9.95 3.79 -4.41
CA PHE A 28 -10.07 3.45 -3.00
C PHE A 28 -11.49 3.66 -2.48
N ALA A 29 -12.12 4.80 -2.81
CA ALA A 29 -13.49 5.11 -2.41
C ALA A 29 -14.49 4.09 -2.97
N ALA A 30 -14.36 3.71 -4.25
CA ALA A 30 -15.21 2.70 -4.87
C ALA A 30 -15.07 1.32 -4.20
N LEU A 31 -13.84 0.89 -3.92
CA LEU A 31 -13.57 -0.37 -3.22
C LEU A 31 -14.09 -0.34 -1.78
N LEU A 32 -13.94 0.79 -1.08
CA LEU A 32 -14.42 0.97 0.28
C LEU A 32 -15.95 0.95 0.35
N GLN A 33 -16.62 1.54 -0.64
CA GLN A 33 -18.07 1.53 -0.72
C GLN A 33 -18.60 0.10 -0.85
N ARG A 34 -18.07 -0.68 -1.81
CA ARG A 34 -18.40 -2.11 -1.96
C ARG A 34 -18.15 -2.90 -0.67
N HIS A 35 -17.05 -2.61 0.02
CA HIS A 35 -16.78 -3.23 1.33
C HIS A 35 -17.88 -2.89 2.35
N LYS A 36 -18.31 -1.63 2.46
CA LYS A 36 -19.38 -1.20 3.37
C LYS A 36 -20.73 -1.80 3.03
N ASP A 37 -21.00 -1.99 1.75
CA ASP A 37 -22.23 -2.62 1.24
C ASP A 37 -22.22 -4.16 1.40
N GLU A 38 -21.21 -4.69 2.11
CA GLU A 38 -20.99 -6.13 2.33
C GLU A 38 -20.81 -6.94 1.03
N GLU A 39 -20.56 -6.26 -0.09
CA GLU A 39 -20.23 -6.91 -1.35
C GLU A 39 -18.87 -7.60 -1.26
N GLU A 40 -18.80 -8.78 -1.86
CA GLU A 40 -17.53 -9.45 -2.09
C GLU A 40 -16.73 -8.73 -3.17
N LEU A 41 -15.45 -8.46 -2.86
CA LEU A 41 -14.52 -8.03 -3.89
C LEU A 41 -14.08 -9.25 -4.68
N ASP A 42 -14.28 -9.17 -5.99
CA ASP A 42 -13.68 -10.09 -6.94
C ASP A 42 -12.14 -10.08 -6.87
N ALA A 43 -11.52 -11.04 -7.57
CA ALA A 43 -10.07 -11.21 -7.56
C ALA A 43 -9.33 -9.95 -8.04
N HIS A 44 -9.86 -9.23 -9.02
CA HIS A 44 -9.25 -8.03 -9.57
C HIS A 44 -9.30 -6.87 -8.58
N SER A 45 -10.46 -6.66 -7.95
CA SER A 45 -10.70 -5.64 -6.94
C SER A 45 -9.89 -5.90 -5.67
N SER A 46 -9.78 -7.17 -5.27
CA SER A 46 -8.92 -7.61 -4.18
C SER A 46 -7.45 -7.33 -4.47
N GLU A 47 -6.98 -7.63 -5.68
CA GLU A 47 -5.60 -7.35 -6.09
C GLU A 47 -5.34 -5.85 -6.14
N ARG A 48 -6.29 -5.06 -6.65
CA ARG A 48 -6.18 -3.60 -6.67
C ARG A 48 -6.06 -3.00 -5.27
N LEU A 49 -6.80 -3.52 -4.30
CA LEU A 49 -6.68 -3.10 -2.89
C LEU A 49 -5.29 -3.39 -2.33
N ARG A 50 -4.70 -4.55 -2.64
CA ARG A 50 -3.31 -4.88 -2.23
C ARG A 50 -2.29 -3.94 -2.87
N GLN A 51 -2.47 -3.61 -4.15
CA GLN A 51 -1.59 -2.69 -4.85
C GLN A 51 -1.63 -1.28 -4.24
N LEU A 52 -2.83 -0.78 -3.92
CA LEU A 52 -2.99 0.50 -3.22
C LEU A 52 -2.30 0.44 -1.86
N HIS A 53 -2.51 -0.61 -1.08
CA HIS A 53 -1.85 -0.78 0.22
C HIS A 53 -0.33 -0.79 0.10
N SER A 54 0.23 -1.57 -0.85
CA SER A 54 1.67 -1.61 -1.08
C SER A 54 2.24 -0.28 -1.56
N ALA A 55 1.49 0.51 -2.33
CA ALA A 55 1.94 1.79 -2.86
C ALA A 55 2.01 2.88 -1.78
N TYR A 56 1.00 2.93 -0.91
CA TYR A 56 0.85 4.00 0.08
C TYR A 56 1.35 3.63 1.48
N LYS A 57 1.31 2.35 1.84
CA LYS A 57 1.87 1.80 3.08
C LYS A 57 2.99 0.81 2.76
N PRO A 58 4.14 1.28 2.23
CA PRO A 58 5.27 0.40 2.04
C PRO A 58 5.66 -0.25 3.38
N ALA A 59 5.98 -1.54 3.34
CA ALA A 59 6.45 -2.26 4.53
C ALA A 59 7.58 -1.49 5.22
N LYS A 60 7.72 -1.61 6.55
CA LYS A 60 8.83 -1.00 7.32
C LYS A 60 10.20 -1.26 6.68
N ASN A 61 10.36 -2.39 5.98
CA ASN A 61 11.54 -2.73 5.21
C ASN A 61 11.87 -1.77 4.07
N ARG A 62 10.99 -0.87 3.60
CA ARG A 62 11.37 0.10 2.54
C ARG A 62 12.32 1.17 3.07
N GLN A 63 12.11 1.66 4.30
CA GLN A 63 13.09 2.53 4.95
C GLN A 63 14.39 1.76 5.22
N GLU A 64 14.29 0.50 5.61
CA GLU A 64 15.46 -0.37 5.81
C GLU A 64 16.20 -0.65 4.49
N LEU A 65 15.48 -0.86 3.39
CA LEU A 65 16.02 -1.02 2.05
C LEU A 65 16.61 0.28 1.51
N GLU A 66 15.98 1.43 1.74
CA GLU A 66 16.57 2.74 1.42
C GLU A 66 17.85 2.99 2.22
N LEU A 67 17.86 2.66 3.51
CA LEU A 67 19.07 2.73 4.35
C LEU A 67 20.16 1.80 3.84
N LEU A 68 19.82 0.57 3.43
CA LEU A 68 20.75 -0.37 2.82
C LEU A 68 21.29 0.16 1.47
N TRP A 69 20.43 0.74 0.64
CA TRP A 69 20.83 1.36 -0.63
C TRP A 69 21.73 2.57 -0.42
N GLN A 70 21.42 3.44 0.55
CA GLN A 70 22.26 4.58 0.93
C GLN A 70 23.63 4.12 1.46
N LYS A 71 23.67 3.04 2.26
CA LYS A 71 24.92 2.45 2.76
C LYS A 71 25.78 1.84 1.64
N ILE A 72 25.15 1.19 0.66
CA ILE A 72 25.85 0.68 -0.53
C ILE A 72 26.35 1.83 -1.43
N ALA A 73 25.55 2.89 -1.59
CA ALA A 73 25.91 4.05 -2.39
C ALA A 73 27.04 4.89 -1.75
N SER A 74 27.08 4.96 -0.42
CA SER A 74 28.13 5.65 0.35
C SER A 74 29.38 4.81 0.58
N GLY A 75 29.28 3.47 0.52
CA GLY A 75 30.37 2.52 0.75
C GLY A 75 31.33 2.27 -0.43
N ARG A 76 31.27 3.08 -1.50
CA ARG A 76 32.19 2.97 -2.66
C ARG A 76 33.33 3.99 -2.62
N LYS A 77 33.78 4.36 -1.42
CA LYS A 77 35.08 4.98 -1.14
C LYS A 77 35.76 4.09 -0.10
N ASP A 78 37.00 3.69 -0.38
CA ASP A 78 37.83 2.73 0.36
C ASP A 78 37.62 1.25 0.04
N VAL A 79 38.06 0.87 -1.15
CA VAL A 79 38.97 -0.27 -1.27
C VAL A 79 40.19 0.23 -2.05
N SER A 80 41.20 0.68 -1.29
CA SER A 80 42.60 0.76 -1.77
C SER A 80 43.22 -0.63 -1.76
#